data_AF-A0A2A3TD61-F1
#
_entry.id   AF-A0A2A3TD61-F1
#
_cell.length_a   1.000
_cell.length_b   1.000
_cell.length_c   1.000
_cell.angle_alpha   90.00
_cell.angle_beta   90.00
_cell.angle_gamma   90.00
#
_symmetry.space_group_name_H-M   'P 1'
#
loop_
_entity.id
_entity.type
_entity.pdbx_description
1 polymer ?
#
loop_
_entity_poly.entity_id
_entity_poly.type
_entity_poly.pdbx_seq_one_letter_code
_entity_poly.pdbx_strand_id
1 'polypeptide(L)'
;MVGDIEVTGQSEGIEKFLTTEETKESLEHAAKAWIHARTPHFKKTGKGLYTLTAYEKLKRVTVPLEDGFLLLATMDNTSEQNQIINGILKIVHKDHA
;
A
#
# COMPACT_ATOMS: atom_id res chain seq x y z
N MET A 1 -7.54 -17.26 -4.72
CA MET A 1 -8.34 -16.04 -4.94
C MET A 1 -7.65 -14.94 -4.17
N VAL A 2 -7.39 -13.79 -4.80
CA VAL A 2 -6.87 -12.61 -4.12
C VAL A 2 -8.06 -11.66 -4.01
N GLY A 3 -8.28 -11.07 -2.84
CA GLY A 3 -9.56 -10.48 -2.43
C GLY A 3 -10.09 -9.33 -3.32
N ASP A 4 -11.24 -8.78 -2.91
CA ASP A 4 -11.89 -7.67 -3.59
C ASP A 4 -11.54 -6.31 -2.97
N ILE A 5 -11.84 -5.23 -3.70
CA ILE A 5 -11.66 -3.86 -3.20
C ILE A 5 -12.87 -3.51 -2.34
N GLU A 6 -12.66 -3.40 -1.02
CA GLU A 6 -13.73 -3.05 -0.07
C GLU A 6 -14.05 -1.55 -0.08
N VAL A 7 -13.01 -0.71 -0.17
CA VAL A 7 -13.14 0.76 -0.06
C VAL A 7 -12.17 1.44 -1.01
N THR A 8 -12.62 2.52 -1.65
CA THR A 8 -11.77 3.42 -2.44
C THR A 8 -11.99 4.87 -2.02
N GLY A 9 -10.97 5.69 -2.20
CA GLY A 9 -11.03 7.12 -1.96
C GLY A 9 -9.99 7.84 -2.82
N GLN A 10 -10.23 9.12 -3.09
CA GLN A 10 -9.34 9.95 -3.90
C GLN A 10 -9.50 11.41 -3.50
N SER A 11 -8.40 12.16 -3.45
CA SER A 11 -8.46 13.61 -3.28
C SER A 11 -9.07 14.29 -4.51
N GLU A 12 -9.85 15.34 -4.28
CA GLU A 12 -10.46 16.11 -5.36
C GLU A 12 -9.41 16.73 -6.29
N GLY A 13 -9.69 16.75 -7.60
CA GLY A 13 -8.83 17.36 -8.61
C GLY A 13 -7.59 16.55 -9.01
N ILE A 14 -7.40 15.34 -8.49
CA ILE A 14 -6.28 14.47 -8.89
C ILE A 14 -6.66 13.64 -10.12
N GLU A 15 -5.73 13.50 -11.08
CA GLU A 15 -5.86 12.59 -12.21
C GLU A 15 -5.42 11.17 -11.81
N LYS A 16 -6.22 10.16 -12.19
CA LYS A 16 -5.83 8.76 -12.03
C LYS A 16 -5.01 8.29 -13.23
N PHE A 17 -3.81 7.78 -12.96
CA PHE A 17 -2.99 7.15 -14.00
C PHE A 17 -3.45 5.74 -14.38
N LEU A 18 -4.14 5.04 -13.47
CA LEU A 18 -4.68 3.70 -13.71
C LEU A 18 -6.19 3.70 -13.49
N THR A 19 -6.87 2.88 -14.26
CA THR A 19 -8.27 2.49 -14.03
C THR A 19 -8.42 1.68 -12.72
N THR A 20 -9.67 1.46 -12.32
CA THR A 20 -9.97 0.64 -11.13
C THR A 20 -9.51 -0.81 -11.34
N GLU A 21 -9.71 -1.34 -12.54
CA GLU A 21 -9.36 -2.72 -12.93
C GLU A 21 -7.84 -2.92 -12.94
N GLU A 22 -7.08 -2.00 -13.56
CA GLU A 22 -5.61 -2.04 -13.54
C GLU A 22 -5.06 -1.85 -12.11
N THR A 23 -5.74 -1.04 -11.29
CA THR A 23 -5.40 -0.88 -9.88
C THR A 23 -5.66 -2.17 -9.11
N LYS A 24 -6.77 -2.88 -9.37
CA LYS A 24 -7.09 -4.18 -8.78
C LYS A 24 -6.03 -5.21 -9.15
N GLU A 25 -5.68 -5.32 -10.44
CA GLU A 25 -4.62 -6.23 -10.91
C GLU A 25 -3.28 -5.95 -10.20
N SER A 26 -2.88 -4.68 -10.13
CA SER A 26 -1.68 -4.26 -9.41
C SER A 26 -1.73 -4.62 -7.91
N LEU A 27 -2.89 -4.45 -7.26
CA LEU A 27 -3.10 -4.86 -5.86
C LEU A 27 -2.97 -6.38 -5.70
N GLU A 28 -3.50 -7.16 -6.62
CA GLU A 28 -3.44 -8.62 -6.53
C GLU A 28 -1.99 -9.11 -6.54
N HIS A 29 -1.14 -8.51 -7.38
CA HIS A 29 0.29 -8.79 -7.39
C HIS A 29 0.96 -8.40 -6.07
N ALA A 30 0.63 -7.23 -5.52
CA ALA A 30 1.18 -6.79 -4.24
C ALA A 30 0.79 -7.74 -3.10
N ALA A 31 -0.48 -8.16 -3.04
CA ALA A 31 -1.00 -9.10 -2.06
C ALA A 31 -0.33 -10.48 -2.17
N LYS A 32 -0.19 -11.03 -3.39
CA LYS A 32 0.56 -12.28 -3.61
C LYS A 32 1.99 -12.17 -3.09
N ALA A 33 2.67 -11.05 -3.34
CA ALA A 33 4.02 -10.82 -2.84
C ALA A 33 4.07 -10.76 -1.30
N TRP A 34 3.09 -10.12 -0.65
CA TRP A 34 2.99 -10.11 0.82
C TRP A 34 2.81 -11.51 1.38
N ILE A 35 1.84 -12.25 0.86
CA ILE A 35 1.47 -13.58 1.35
C ILE A 35 2.59 -14.59 1.09
N HIS A 36 3.12 -14.65 -0.14
CA HIS A 36 3.99 -15.76 -0.55
C HIS A 36 5.48 -15.46 -0.41
N ALA A 37 5.91 -14.21 -0.64
CA ALA A 37 7.33 -13.89 -0.64
C ALA A 37 7.81 -13.32 0.69
N ARG A 38 6.97 -12.62 1.45
CA ARG A 38 7.40 -11.89 2.67
C ARG A 38 7.11 -12.64 3.96
N THR A 39 5.91 -13.22 4.11
CA THR A 39 5.56 -13.95 5.35
C THR A 39 6.54 -15.06 5.75
N PRO A 40 7.16 -15.83 4.83
CA PRO A 40 8.08 -16.91 5.23
C PRO A 40 9.34 -16.40 5.94
N HIS A 41 9.70 -15.13 5.76
CA HIS A 41 10.92 -14.54 6.31
C HIS A 41 10.70 -13.76 7.61
N PHE A 42 9.45 -13.65 8.11
CA PHE A 42 9.12 -12.86 9.30
C PHE A 42 9.87 -13.29 10.56
N LYS A 43 10.26 -14.56 10.69
CA LYS A 43 11.10 -15.03 11.80
C LYS A 43 12.48 -14.36 11.84
N LYS A 44 12.98 -13.85 10.70
CA LYS A 44 14.28 -13.19 10.57
C LYS A 44 14.17 -11.67 10.45
N THR A 45 13.16 -11.17 9.72
CA THR A 45 13.03 -9.74 9.40
C THR A 45 12.05 -9.00 10.31
N GLY A 46 11.29 -9.71 11.14
CA GLY A 46 10.06 -9.19 11.74
C GLY A 46 8.92 -9.11 10.72
N LYS A 47 7.72 -8.73 11.22
CA LYS A 47 6.56 -8.45 10.36
C LYS A 47 6.86 -7.22 9.50
N GLY A 48 6.54 -7.27 8.22
CA GLY A 48 6.74 -6.11 7.35
C GLY A 48 5.75 -4.99 7.69
N LEU A 49 6.25 -3.75 7.69
CA LEU A 49 5.46 -2.55 8.01
C LEU A 49 4.79 -1.96 6.77
N TYR A 50 5.54 -1.85 5.67
CA TYR A 50 5.04 -1.36 4.39
C TYR A 50 6.02 -1.72 3.26
N THR A 51 5.58 -1.55 2.01
CA THR A 51 6.47 -1.49 0.84
C THR A 51 6.21 -0.21 0.08
N LEU A 52 7.27 0.37 -0.48
CA LEU A 52 7.19 1.52 -1.37
C LEU A 52 7.67 1.10 -2.77
N THR A 53 6.89 1.46 -3.78
CA THR A 53 7.29 1.36 -5.19
C THR A 53 7.27 2.75 -5.79
N ALA A 54 8.40 3.20 -6.31
CA ALA A 54 8.51 4.48 -7.01
C ALA A 54 8.50 4.24 -8.52
N TYR A 55 7.60 4.93 -9.21
CA TYR A 55 7.53 5.02 -10.66
C TYR A 55 7.91 6.43 -11.09
N GLU A 56 8.24 6.61 -12.36
CA GLU A 56 8.60 7.91 -12.93
C GLU A 56 7.51 8.98 -12.72
N LYS A 57 6.24 8.57 -12.66
CA LYS A 57 5.08 9.49 -12.54
C LYS A 57 4.46 9.56 -11.15
N LEU A 58 4.66 8.55 -10.31
CA LEU A 58 3.98 8.42 -9.02
C LEU A 58 4.71 7.45 -8.09
N LYS A 59 4.38 7.48 -6.80
CA LYS A 59 4.78 6.50 -5.81
C LYS A 59 3.57 5.76 -5.26
N ARG A 60 3.76 4.49 -4.92
CA ARG A 60 2.75 3.65 -4.29
C ARG A 60 3.28 3.03 -3.02
N VAL A 61 2.47 3.08 -1.97
CA VAL A 61 2.74 2.45 -0.70
C VAL A 61 1.70 1.37 -0.48
N THR A 62 2.13 0.16 -0.15
CA THR A 62 1.23 -0.89 0.36
C THR A 62 1.55 -1.22 1.80
N VAL A 63 0.50 -1.27 2.63
CA VAL A 63 0.60 -1.50 4.07
C VAL A 63 -0.32 -2.67 4.43
N PRO A 64 0.21 -3.77 4.98
CA PRO A 64 -0.62 -4.85 5.49
C PRO A 64 -1.41 -4.35 6.71
N LEU A 65 -2.71 -4.59 6.70
CA LEU A 65 -3.61 -4.30 7.81
C LEU A 65 -3.90 -5.59 8.59
N GLU A 66 -4.67 -5.47 9.66
CA GLU A 66 -5.21 -6.63 10.39
C GLU A 66 -6.19 -7.42 9.50
N ASP A 67 -6.51 -8.66 9.91
CA ASP A 67 -7.48 -9.54 9.26
C ASP A 67 -7.23 -9.85 7.77
N GLY A 68 -6.00 -9.63 7.30
CA GLY A 68 -5.59 -9.94 5.93
C GLY A 68 -5.95 -8.85 4.91
N PHE A 69 -6.37 -7.67 5.35
CA PHE A 69 -6.57 -6.53 4.46
C PHE A 69 -5.23 -5.90 4.05
N LEU A 70 -5.23 -5.22 2.90
CA LEU A 70 -4.08 -4.51 2.37
C LEU A 70 -4.50 -3.10 1.93
N LEU A 71 -3.85 -2.09 2.48
CA LEU A 71 -4.00 -0.72 2.01
C LEU A 71 -3.09 -0.48 0.80
N LEU A 72 -3.60 0.18 -0.23
CA LEU A 72 -2.80 0.83 -1.28
C LEU A 72 -3.03 2.34 -1.20
N ALA A 73 -1.95 3.10 -1.03
CA ALA A 73 -1.94 4.55 -1.19
C ALA A 73 -1.08 4.94 -2.40
N THR A 74 -1.59 5.86 -3.22
CA THR A 74 -0.84 6.46 -4.33
C THR A 74 -0.57 7.93 -4.01
N MET A 75 0.65 8.39 -4.26
CA MET A 75 1.06 9.79 -4.13
C MET A 75 1.83 10.21 -5.37
N ASP A 76 1.80 11.48 -5.73
CA ASP A 76 2.67 12.01 -6.78
C ASP A 76 4.14 12.06 -6.33
N ASN A 77 5.03 12.38 -7.27
CA ASN A 77 6.47 12.46 -7.00
C ASN A 77 6.90 13.77 -6.33
N THR A 78 6.02 14.77 -6.24
CA THR A 78 6.29 16.06 -5.59
C THR A 78 6.01 16.06 -4.09
N SER A 79 5.22 15.08 -3.64
CA SER A 79 4.79 14.93 -2.26
C SER A 79 5.95 14.52 -1.32
N GLU A 80 5.92 15.04 -0.10
CA GLU A 80 6.83 14.66 0.98
C GLU A 80 6.55 13.22 1.45
N GLN A 81 7.21 12.27 0.81
CA GLN A 81 7.00 10.84 0.98
C GLN A 81 7.02 10.39 2.44
N ASN A 82 7.99 10.87 3.23
CA ASN A 82 8.12 10.46 4.64
C ASN A 82 6.94 10.96 5.47
N GLN A 83 6.44 12.17 5.21
CA GLN A 83 5.28 12.72 5.91
C GLN A 83 4.03 11.87 5.63
N ILE A 84 3.82 11.49 4.37
CA ILE A 84 2.66 10.67 3.98
C ILE A 84 2.74 9.28 4.61
N ILE A 85 3.88 8.59 4.48
CA ILE A 85 4.06 7.25 5.06
C ILE A 85 3.88 7.30 6.57
N ASN A 86 4.49 8.26 7.25
CA ASN A 86 4.32 8.40 8.70
C ASN A 86 2.87 8.69 9.09
N GLY A 87 2.15 9.50 8.32
CA GLY A 87 0.72 9.74 8.51
C GLY A 87 -0.11 8.46 8.39
N ILE A 88 0.14 7.67 7.35
CA ILE A 88 -0.52 6.37 7.16
C ILE A 88 -0.22 5.43 8.33
N LEU A 89 1.05 5.29 8.71
CA LEU A 89 1.46 4.39 9.79
C LEU A 89 0.86 4.81 11.14
N LYS A 90 0.72 6.10 11.43
CA LYS A 90 0.05 6.58 12.66
C LYS A 90 -1.44 6.25 12.69
N ILE A 91 -2.12 6.26 11.54
CA ILE A 91 -3.54 5.91 11.44
C ILE A 91 -3.72 4.40 11.57
N VAL A 92 -2.88 3.62 10.90
CA VAL A 92 -2.98 2.16 10.83
C VAL A 92 -2.44 1.48 12.08
N HIS A 93 -1.33 1.96 12.63
CA HIS A 93 -0.67 1.38 13.79
C HIS A 93 -0.65 2.42 14.91
N LYS A 94 -1.56 2.27 15.88
CA LYS A 94 -1.70 3.19 17.02
C LYS A 94 -0.44 3.32 17.89
N ASP A 95 0.52 2.39 17.76
CA ASP A 95 1.73 2.31 18.58
C ASP A 95 2.97 2.99 17.95
N HIS A 96 2.85 3.67 16.80
CA HIS A 96 3.96 4.37 16.12
C HIS A 96 3.84 5.91 16.19
N ALA A 97 3.15 6.44 17.19
CA ALA A 97 3.03 7.87 17.49
C ALA A 97 4.04 8.34 18.54
#